data_AF-A0A7S3BUN3-F1
#
_entry.id   AF-A0A7S3BUN3-F1
#
_cell.length_a   1.000
_cell.length_b   1.000
_cell.length_c   1.000
_cell.angle_alpha   90.00
_cell.angle_beta   90.00
_cell.angle_gamma   90.00
#
_symmetry.space_group_name_H-M   'P 1'
#
loop_
_entity.id
_entity.type
_entity.pdbx_description
1 polymer ?
#
loop_
_entity_poly.entity_id
_entity_poly.type
_entity_poly.pdbx_seq_one_letter_code
_entity_poly.pdbx_strand_id
1 'polypeptide(L)'
;MTSDDEFEALIASRLESNPTQRFFLATDNAQSQSWLLARHGAAVCVWQQIEPEGEAEGKATAERTQSHAHRHTPMAHAVIDLWLLSMCASVHGSNGSSYSAFAQHMRGEKPAFRY
;
A
#
# COMPACT_ATOMS: atom_id res chain seq x y z
N MET A 1 -6.55 -0.43 -13.31
CA MET A 1 -6.22 -0.76 -11.92
C MET A 1 -4.71 -0.90 -11.91
N THR A 2 -3.98 -0.10 -11.13
CA THR A 2 -2.51 -0.24 -11.10
C THR A 2 -2.22 -1.56 -10.40
N SER A 3 -1.69 -2.54 -11.13
CA SER A 3 -1.37 -3.85 -10.58
C SER A 3 -0.09 -3.81 -9.75
N ASP A 4 0.12 -4.86 -8.96
CA ASP A 4 1.38 -5.06 -8.23
C ASP A 4 2.59 -5.03 -9.19
N ASP A 5 2.45 -5.57 -10.41
CA ASP A 5 3.48 -5.53 -11.46
C ASP A 5 3.79 -4.10 -11.93
N GLU A 6 2.77 -3.24 -12.04
CA GLU A 6 2.99 -1.84 -12.43
C GLU A 6 3.74 -1.06 -11.34
N PHE A 7 3.48 -1.37 -10.06
CA PHE A 7 4.26 -0.81 -8.95
C PHE A 7 5.70 -1.34 -8.93
N GLU A 8 5.92 -2.63 -9.17
CA GLU A 8 7.26 -3.21 -9.24
C GLU A 8 8.09 -2.58 -10.36
N ALA A 9 7.51 -2.46 -11.56
CA ALA A 9 8.17 -1.82 -12.70
C ALA A 9 8.50 -0.34 -12.42
N LEU A 10 7.60 0.38 -11.74
CA LEU A 10 7.83 1.77 -11.33
C LEU A 10 9.01 1.87 -10.36
N ILE A 11 9.05 1.03 -9.32
CA ILE A 11 10.12 1.03 -8.31
C ILE A 11 11.45 0.67 -8.96
N ALA A 12 11.48 -0.38 -9.79
CA ALA A 12 12.67 -0.81 -10.51
C ALA A 12 13.24 0.30 -11.40
N SER A 13 12.42 0.91 -12.25
CA SER A 13 12.83 2.01 -13.14
C SER A 13 13.39 3.21 -12.38
N ARG A 14 12.79 3.55 -11.22
CA ARG A 14 13.27 4.65 -10.38
C ARG A 14 14.59 4.32 -9.71
N LEU A 15 14.77 3.11 -9.20
CA LEU A 15 16.03 2.65 -8.61
C LEU A 15 17.18 2.55 -9.62
N GLU A 16 16.90 2.20 -10.88
CA GLU A 16 17.89 2.25 -11.97
C GLU A 16 18.44 3.67 -12.16
N SER A 17 17.56 4.69 -12.09
CA SER A 17 17.96 6.09 -12.21
C SER A 17 18.57 6.69 -10.93
N ASN A 18 18.15 6.21 -9.76
CA ASN A 18 18.60 6.67 -8.45
C ASN A 18 18.59 5.50 -7.44
N PRO A 19 19.73 4.80 -7.27
CA PRO A 19 19.81 3.62 -6.39
C PRO A 19 19.56 3.89 -4.90
N THR A 20 19.59 5.16 -4.49
CA THR A 20 19.37 5.57 -3.09
C THR A 20 17.94 6.01 -2.80
N GLN A 21 17.08 6.01 -3.82
CA GLN A 21 15.69 6.38 -3.67
C GLN A 21 14.96 5.41 -2.73
N ARG A 22 14.05 5.97 -1.91
CA ARG A 22 13.20 5.22 -0.99
C ARG A 22 11.74 5.38 -1.39
N PHE A 23 10.95 4.35 -1.11
CA PHE A 23 9.53 4.28 -1.43
C PHE A 23 8.75 3.97 -0.17
N PHE A 24 7.74 4.78 0.13
CA PHE A 24 6.77 4.46 1.16
C PHE A 24 5.61 3.68 0.54
N LEU A 25 5.31 2.51 1.08
CA LEU A 25 4.23 1.64 0.63
C LEU A 25 3.08 1.65 1.64
N ALA A 26 1.92 2.14 1.20
CA ALA A 26 0.65 1.98 1.91
C ALA A 26 -0.23 1.00 1.13
N THR A 27 -0.60 -0.09 1.77
CA THR A 27 -1.44 -1.15 1.19
C THR A 27 -2.27 -1.81 2.29
N ASP A 28 -3.42 -2.39 1.94
CA ASP A 28 -4.22 -3.24 2.81
C ASP A 28 -4.03 -4.74 2.49
N ASN A 29 -3.14 -5.05 1.53
CA ASN A 29 -2.85 -6.40 1.07
C ASN A 29 -1.49 -6.89 1.61
N ALA A 30 -1.55 -7.83 2.57
CA ALA A 30 -0.37 -8.45 3.19
C ALA A 30 0.54 -9.17 2.18
N GLN A 31 -0.04 -9.79 1.16
CA GLN A 31 0.72 -10.51 0.13
C GLN A 31 1.53 -9.54 -0.73
N SER A 32 0.89 -8.47 -1.24
CA SER A 32 1.57 -7.42 -2.02
C SER A 32 2.65 -6.73 -1.20
N GLN A 33 2.37 -6.46 0.09
CA GLN A 33 3.35 -5.86 1.00
C GLN A 33 4.59 -6.74 1.18
N SER A 34 4.37 -8.01 1.50
CA SER A 34 5.46 -8.97 1.73
C SER A 34 6.30 -9.17 0.48
N TRP A 35 5.65 -9.27 -0.69
CA TRP A 35 6.34 -9.44 -1.97
C TRP A 35 7.22 -8.24 -2.33
N LEU A 36 6.69 -7.00 -2.24
CA LEU A 36 7.46 -5.79 -2.54
C LEU A 36 8.62 -5.56 -1.56
N LEU A 37 8.40 -5.83 -0.27
CA LEU A 37 9.46 -5.77 0.75
C LEU A 37 10.57 -6.79 0.48
N ALA A 38 10.22 -8.04 0.14
CA ALA A 38 11.20 -9.07 -0.20
C ALA A 38 11.98 -8.74 -1.48
N ARG A 39 11.30 -8.17 -2.48
CA ARG A 39 11.88 -7.84 -3.80
C ARG A 39 12.86 -6.68 -3.75
N HIS A 40 12.51 -5.61 -3.01
CA HIS A 40 13.27 -4.35 -3.02
C HIS A 40 13.99 -4.04 -1.71
N GLY A 41 13.83 -4.90 -0.69
CA GLY A 41 14.51 -4.80 0.59
C GLY A 41 14.33 -3.42 1.22
N ALA A 42 15.44 -2.83 1.66
CA ALA A 42 15.44 -1.52 2.34
C ALA A 42 14.94 -0.36 1.46
N ALA A 43 14.83 -0.50 0.14
CA ALA A 43 14.32 0.57 -0.72
C ALA A 43 12.81 0.84 -0.49
N VAL A 44 12.06 -0.17 -0.06
CA VAL A 44 10.64 -0.04 0.27
C VAL A 44 10.48 -0.01 1.79
N CYS A 45 9.69 0.92 2.29
CA CYS A 45 9.40 1.10 3.70
C CYS A 45 7.88 1.11 3.92
N VAL A 46 7.45 0.55 5.03
CA VAL A 46 6.05 0.55 5.47
C VAL A 46 5.99 1.13 6.88
N TRP A 47 4.87 1.74 7.26
CA TRP A 47 4.66 2.15 8.65
C TRP A 47 4.40 0.93 9.54
N GLN A 48 3.51 0.06 9.10
CA GLN A 48 3.18 -1.17 9.80
C GLN A 48 3.21 -2.35 8.83
N GLN A 49 3.86 -3.43 9.26
CA GLN A 49 3.76 -4.71 8.58
C GLN A 49 2.39 -5.33 8.84
N ILE A 50 1.72 -5.76 7.77
CA ILE A 50 0.45 -6.47 7.84
C ILE A 50 0.79 -7.94 8.01
N GLU A 51 0.41 -8.50 9.14
CA GLU A 51 0.52 -9.95 9.35
C GLU A 51 -0.42 -10.65 8.37
N PRO A 52 0.05 -11.67 7.63
CA PRO A 52 -0.85 -12.56 6.91
C PRO A 52 -1.86 -13.10 7.91
N GLU A 53 -3.14 -13.17 7.55
CA GLU A 53 -4.10 -13.90 8.36
C GLU A 53 -3.64 -15.36 8.44
N GLY A 54 -2.98 -15.72 9.53
CA GLY A 54 -2.66 -17.10 9.84
C GLY A 54 -3.96 -17.86 9.97
N GLU A 55 -4.02 -19.06 9.39
CA GLU A 55 -4.97 -20.10 9.79
C GLU A 55 -5.01 -20.12 11.32
N ALA A 56 -6.10 -19.63 11.90
CA ALA A 56 -6.23 -19.53 13.33
C ALA A 56 -6.03 -20.93 13.93
N GLU A 57 -4.90 -21.16 14.56
CA GLU A 57 -4.68 -22.33 15.38
C GLU A 57 -5.78 -22.37 16.45
N GLY A 58 -6.75 -23.26 16.25
CA GLY A 58 -7.68 -23.71 17.28
C GLY A 58 -8.69 -22.67 17.78
N LYS A 59 -9.81 -22.54 17.06
CA LYS A 59 -11.15 -22.89 17.54
C LYS A 59 -12.18 -22.50 16.48
N ALA A 60 -12.55 -23.49 15.67
CA ALA A 60 -13.76 -23.44 14.88
C ALA A 60 -14.96 -23.23 15.82
N THR A 61 -15.55 -22.03 15.77
CA THR A 61 -17.00 -21.93 15.88
C THR A 61 -17.49 -21.56 14.49
N ALA A 62 -18.12 -22.55 13.87
CA ALA A 62 -18.69 -22.48 12.55
C ALA A 62 -19.82 -21.45 12.57
N GLU A 63 -19.53 -20.22 12.16
CA GLU A 63 -20.49 -19.17 11.74
C GLU A 63 -19.73 -17.88 11.37
N ARG A 64 -18.71 -17.99 10.50
CA ARG A 64 -18.23 -16.82 9.76
C ARG A 64 -18.54 -17.06 8.29
N THR A 65 -19.77 -16.70 7.95
CA THR A 65 -20.17 -16.33 6.59
C THR A 65 -19.01 -15.58 5.94
N GLN A 66 -18.63 -15.99 4.73
CA GLN A 66 -17.62 -15.34 3.90
C GLN A 66 -18.01 -13.87 3.65
N SER A 67 -17.77 -13.02 4.63
CA SER A 67 -17.92 -11.58 4.53
C SER A 67 -16.58 -11.01 4.16
N HIS A 68 -16.55 -10.02 3.28
CA HIS A 68 -15.45 -9.11 2.94
C HIS A 68 -14.74 -8.42 4.15
N ALA A 69 -14.95 -8.90 5.37
CA ALA A 69 -14.24 -8.51 6.56
C ALA A 69 -12.81 -9.05 6.49
N HIS A 70 -11.85 -8.14 6.32
CA HIS A 70 -10.45 -8.19 6.78
C HIS A 70 -9.40 -7.60 5.81
N ARG A 71 -9.80 -6.93 4.73
CA ARG A 71 -8.89 -6.04 3.97
C ARG A 71 -8.89 -4.60 4.50
N HIS A 72 -8.87 -4.44 5.82
CA HIS A 72 -8.88 -3.10 6.40
C HIS A 72 -7.83 -3.02 7.49
N THR A 73 -6.75 -2.30 7.18
CA THR A 73 -5.87 -1.76 8.20
C THR A 73 -6.69 -0.94 9.20
N PRO A 74 -6.34 -0.96 10.49
CA PRO A 74 -7.00 -0.11 11.48
C PRO A 74 -7.06 1.35 10.99
N MET A 75 -8.19 2.03 11.22
CA MET A 75 -8.39 3.41 10.74
C MET A 75 -7.24 4.35 11.15
N ALA A 76 -6.72 4.19 12.37
CA ALA A 76 -5.57 4.97 12.84
C ALA A 76 -4.34 4.80 11.94
N HIS A 77 -4.08 3.58 11.46
CA HIS A 77 -2.96 3.29 10.58
C HIS A 77 -3.21 3.85 9.17
N ALA A 78 -4.45 3.76 8.68
CA ALA A 78 -4.82 4.40 7.41
C ALA A 78 -4.61 5.93 7.45
N VAL A 79 -4.93 6.59 8.56
CA VAL A 79 -4.67 8.03 8.72
C VAL A 79 -3.17 8.34 8.75
N ILE A 80 -2.36 7.51 9.44
CA ILE A 80 -0.90 7.66 9.47
C ILE A 80 -0.31 7.47 8.07
N ASP A 81 -0.74 6.43 7.36
CA ASP A 81 -0.30 6.15 6.00
C ASP A 81 -0.66 7.30 5.04
N LEU A 82 -1.87 7.86 5.13
CA LEU A 82 -2.25 9.05 4.34
C LEU A 82 -1.35 10.24 4.63
N TRP A 83 -1.05 10.49 5.90
CA TRP A 83 -0.13 11.57 6.28
C TRP A 83 1.27 11.32 5.72
N LEU A 84 1.83 10.11 5.87
CA LEU A 84 3.15 9.74 5.34
C LEU A 84 3.20 9.81 3.80
N LEU A 85 2.15 9.37 3.11
CA LEU A 85 2.02 9.54 1.66
C LEU A 85 2.03 11.02 1.27
N SER A 86 1.36 11.88 2.03
CA SER A 86 1.35 13.32 1.78
C SER A 86 2.75 13.95 1.91
N MET A 87 3.65 13.35 2.70
CA MET A 87 5.01 13.83 2.88
C MET A 87 5.98 13.35 1.78
N CYS A 88 5.55 12.44 0.90
CA CYS A 88 6.39 11.93 -0.19
C CYS A 88 6.61 12.99 -1.28
N ALA A 89 7.70 12.84 -2.06
CA ALA A 89 8.00 13.73 -3.19
C ALA A 89 7.00 13.57 -4.36
N SER A 90 6.41 12.39 -4.51
CA SER A 90 5.36 12.08 -5.47
C SER A 90 4.49 10.94 -4.93
N VAL A 91 3.19 10.96 -5.22
CA VAL A 91 2.26 9.89 -4.83
C VAL A 91 1.77 9.14 -6.06
N HIS A 92 2.03 7.84 -6.09
CA HIS A 92 1.52 6.91 -7.08
C HIS A 92 0.51 6.00 -6.40
N GLY A 93 -0.65 5.77 -7.02
CA GLY A 93 -1.68 4.94 -6.43
C GLY A 93 -2.51 4.22 -7.49
N SER A 94 -3.30 3.26 -7.03
CA SER A 94 -4.17 2.48 -7.89
C SER A 94 -5.22 3.37 -8.58
N ASN A 95 -5.45 3.12 -9.88
CA ASN A 95 -6.47 3.85 -10.62
C ASN A 95 -7.85 3.81 -9.92
N GLY A 96 -8.48 4.98 -9.76
CA GLY A 96 -9.78 5.12 -9.09
C GLY A 96 -9.74 5.06 -7.55
N SER A 97 -8.55 4.96 -6.93
CA SER A 97 -8.44 4.94 -5.48
C SER A 97 -8.68 6.34 -4.90
N SER A 98 -9.74 6.47 -4.09
CA SER A 98 -10.00 7.68 -3.31
C SER A 98 -8.91 7.94 -2.28
N TYR A 99 -8.21 6.88 -1.83
CA TYR A 99 -7.14 6.96 -0.86
C TYR A 99 -5.91 7.71 -1.40
N SER A 100 -5.40 7.30 -2.57
CA SER A 100 -4.27 7.97 -3.21
C SER A 100 -4.64 9.36 -3.72
N ALA A 101 -5.87 9.54 -4.22
CA ALA A 101 -6.37 10.84 -4.62
C ALA A 101 -6.46 11.82 -3.44
N PHE A 102 -6.89 11.36 -2.27
CA PHE A 102 -6.90 12.17 -1.06
C PHE A 102 -5.48 12.54 -0.61
N ALA A 103 -4.53 11.59 -0.62
CA ALA A 103 -3.14 11.88 -0.32
C ALA A 103 -2.53 12.92 -1.28
N GLN A 104 -2.82 12.84 -2.59
CA GLN A 104 -2.43 13.87 -3.58
C GLN A 104 -3.07 15.23 -3.27
N HIS A 105 -4.34 15.25 -2.89
CA HIS A 105 -5.03 16.48 -2.52
C HIS A 105 -4.43 17.14 -1.27
N MET A 106 -4.06 16.36 -0.24
CA MET A 106 -3.36 16.86 0.96
C MET A 106 -2.03 17.55 0.63
N ARG A 107 -1.42 17.19 -0.50
CA ARG A 107 -0.17 17.80 -1.01
C ARG A 107 -0.39 19.08 -1.81
N GLY A 108 -1.65 19.46 -2.05
CA GLY A 108 -2.00 20.54 -2.98
C GLY A 108 -1.86 20.14 -4.46
N GLU A 109 -1.73 18.85 -4.77
CA GLU A 109 -1.71 18.37 -6.15
C GLU A 109 -3.13 18.23 -6.69
N LYS A 110 -3.31 18.51 -7.99
CA LYS A 110 -4.56 18.14 -8.68
C LYS A 110 -4.55 16.61 -8.85
N PRO A 111 -5.56 15.89 -8.34
CA PRO A 111 -5.59 14.44 -8.48
C PRO A 111 -5.67 14.06 -9.96
N ALA A 112 -4.84 13.10 -10.37
CA ALA A 112 -4.74 12.67 -11.76
C ALA A 112 -5.86 11.69 -12.13
N PHE A 113 -7.12 12.13 -12.07
CA PHE A 113 -8.24 11.33 -12.58
C PHE A 113 -8.27 11.41 -14.10
N ARG A 114 -8.01 10.30 -14.79
CA ARG A 114 -8.39 10.12 -16.20
C ARG A 114 -9.67 9.30 -16.23
N TYR A 115 -10.78 9.96 -16.53
CA TYR A 115 -12.09 9.32 -16.78
C TYR A 115 -12.08 8.63 -18.15
#